data_AF-A0A0U5MK53-F1
#
_entry.id   AF-A0A0U5MK53-F1
#
_cell.length_a   1.000
_cell.length_b   1.000
_cell.length_c   1.000
_cell.angle_alpha   90.00
_cell.angle_beta   90.00
_cell.angle_gamma   90.00
#
_symmetry.space_group_name_H-M   'P 1'
#
loop_
_entity.id
_entity.type
_entity.pdbx_description
1 polymer ?
#
loop_
_entity_poly.entity_id
_entity_poly.type
_entity_poly.pdbx_seq_one_letter_code
_entity_poly.pdbx_strand_id
1 'polypeptide(L)' 'MPLANAIFPTDRPSNDEIAQAAHKIFDRHGTAARLLAEEWAASLERSASWSEHATALRILSLIERMARDEGV' A
#
# COMPACT_ATOMS: atom_id res chain seq x y z
N MET A 1 1.42 2.99 15.57
CA MET A 1 0.49 1.96 15.05
C MET A 1 0.84 1.74 13.59
N PRO A 2 1.19 0.52 13.16
CA PRO A 2 1.55 0.26 11.76
C PRO A 2 0.33 0.48 10.84
N LEU A 3 0.55 1.08 9.67
CA LEU A 3 -0.47 1.31 8.64
C LEU A 3 -1.25 0.04 8.28
N ALA A 4 -0.61 -1.12 8.37
CA ALA A 4 -1.21 -2.44 8.11
C ALA A 4 -2.52 -2.69 8.88
N ASN A 5 -2.53 -2.51 10.21
CA ASN A 5 -3.73 -2.73 11.03
C ASN A 5 -4.85 -1.69 10.78
N ALA A 6 -4.50 -0.52 10.25
CA ALA A 6 -5.46 0.51 9.90
C ALA A 6 -6.11 0.29 8.53
N ILE A 7 -5.49 -0.55 7.69
CA ILE A 7 -5.89 -0.77 6.30
C ILE A 7 -6.56 -2.14 6.14
N PHE A 8 -6.08 -3.17 6.83
CA PHE A 8 -6.61 -4.53 6.70
C PHE A 8 -7.01 -5.12 8.07
N PRO A 9 -8.28 -5.50 8.25
CA PRO A 9 -8.74 -6.19 9.47
C PRO A 9 -8.43 -7.69 9.46
N THR A 10 -7.90 -8.23 8.36
CA THR A 10 -7.62 -9.66 8.19
C THR A 10 -6.14 -9.89 7.86
N ASP A 11 -5.58 -11.02 8.32
CA ASP A 11 -4.19 -11.43 8.05
C ASP A 11 -3.89 -11.70 6.57
N ARG A 12 -4.94 -11.84 5.74
CA ARG A 12 -4.82 -12.12 4.31
C ARG A 12 -5.88 -11.38 3.52
N PRO A 13 -5.62 -10.11 3.16
CA PRO A 13 -6.58 -9.33 2.41
C PRO A 13 -6.79 -9.90 1.01
N SER A 14 -8.03 -9.81 0.55
CA SER A 14 -8.42 -10.10 -0.82
C SER A 14 -7.83 -9.07 -1.80
N ASN A 15 -7.80 -9.42 -3.08
CA ASN A 15 -7.33 -8.50 -4.12
C ASN A 15 -8.17 -7.21 -4.17
N ASP A 16 -9.47 -7.31 -3.89
CA ASP A 16 -10.40 -6.17 -3.89
C ASP A 16 -10.12 -5.23 -2.71
N GLU A 17 -9.85 -5.79 -1.52
CA GLU A 17 -9.43 -5.00 -0.35
C GLU A 17 -8.09 -4.30 -0.62
N ILE A 18 -7.13 -4.98 -1.26
CA ILE A 18 -5.84 -4.39 -1.66
C ILE A 18 -6.04 -3.23 -2.64
N ALA A 19 -6.92 -3.40 -3.63
CA ALA A 19 -7.24 -2.35 -4.58
C ALA A 19 -7.93 -1.16 -3.91
N GLN A 20 -8.90 -1.41 -3.04
CA GLN A 20 -9.60 -0.36 -2.30
C GLN A 20 -8.65 0.41 -1.37
N ALA A 21 -7.73 -0.28 -0.72
CA ALA A 21 -6.68 0.33 0.09
C ALA A 21 -5.78 1.25 -0.75
N ALA A 22 -5.32 0.76 -1.91
CA ALA A 22 -4.47 1.54 -2.82
C ALA A 22 -5.18 2.81 -3.30
N HIS A 23 -6.44 2.71 -3.75
CA HIS A 23 -7.26 3.86 -4.13
C HIS A 23 -7.42 4.85 -2.97
N LYS A 24 -7.78 4.39 -1.78
CA LYS A 24 -7.98 5.25 -0.62
C LYS A 24 -6.71 6.00 -0.21
N ILE A 25 -5.54 5.35 -0.32
CA ILE A 25 -4.24 5.99 -0.03
C ILE A 25 -3.94 7.03 -1.11
N PHE A 26 -4.15 6.67 -2.38
CA PHE A 26 -3.92 7.58 -3.51
C PHE A 26 -4.86 8.79 -3.47
N ASP A 27 -6.16 8.61 -3.29
CA ASP A 27 -7.15 9.70 -3.20
C ASP A 27 -6.83 10.66 -2.05
N ARG A 28 -6.28 10.15 -0.95
CA ARG A 28 -5.96 10.95 0.23
C ARG A 28 -4.65 11.73 0.11
N HIS A 29 -3.65 11.15 -0.56
CA HIS A 29 -2.28 11.66 -0.55
C HIS A 29 -1.75 12.07 -1.93
N GLY A 30 -2.50 11.80 -3.00
CA GLY A 30 -2.11 12.03 -4.39
C GLY A 30 -0.75 11.42 -4.71
N THR A 31 0.13 12.21 -5.33
CA THR A 31 1.51 11.80 -5.68
C THR A 31 2.37 11.40 -4.48
N ALA A 32 2.06 11.88 -3.27
CA ALA A 32 2.80 11.49 -2.07
C ALA A 32 2.46 10.06 -1.60
N ALA A 33 1.37 9.46 -2.11
CA ALA A 33 0.99 8.09 -1.81
C ALA A 33 2.09 7.07 -2.13
N ARG A 34 2.85 7.29 -3.20
CA ARG A 34 3.96 6.41 -3.61
C ARG A 34 5.04 6.35 -2.53
N LEU A 35 5.52 7.52 -2.09
CA LEU A 35 6.57 7.62 -1.06
C LEU A 35 6.11 7.00 0.26
N LEU A 36 4.86 7.21 0.65
CA LEU A 36 4.29 6.62 1.87
C LEU A 36 4.19 5.09 1.78
N ALA A 37 3.79 4.56 0.63
CA ALA A 37 3.71 3.12 0.41
C ALA A 37 5.11 2.46 0.35
N GLU A 38 6.10 3.14 -0.25
CA GLU A 38 7.51 2.72 -0.24
C GLU A 38 8.06 2.66 1.18
N GLU A 39 7.88 3.72 1.97
CA GLU A 39 8.35 3.78 3.36
C GLU A 39 7.69 2.68 4.22
N TRP A 40 6.40 2.45 4.00
CA TRP A 40 5.68 1.39 4.69
C TRP A 40 6.19 0.00 4.32
N ALA A 41 6.41 -0.29 3.04
CA ALA A 41 6.98 -1.56 2.59
C ALA A 41 8.39 -1.79 3.18
N ALA A 42 9.24 -0.77 3.17
CA ALA A 42 10.58 -0.81 3.76
C ALA A 42 10.57 -0.98 5.29
N SER A 43 9.55 -0.44 5.98
CA SER A 43 9.36 -0.69 7.42
C SER A 43 9.02 -2.15 7.70
N LEU A 44 8.17 -2.77 6.87
CA LEU A 44 7.75 -4.16 7.04
C LEU A 44 8.86 -5.16 6.70
N GLU A 45 9.70 -4.82 5.73
CA GLU A 45 10.92 -5.57 5.42
C GLU A 45 11.86 -5.60 6.63
N ARG A 46 12.12 -4.42 7.23
CA ARG A 46 12.98 -4.30 8.43
C ARG A 46 12.44 -5.07 9.63
N SER A 47 11.12 -5.25 9.75
CA SER A 47 10.51 -6.04 10.82
C SER A 47 10.37 -7.52 10.50
N ALA A 48 10.86 -7.98 9.33
CA ALA A 48 10.69 -9.35 8.82
C ALA A 48 9.21 -9.80 8.73
N SER A 49 8.29 -8.85 8.53
CA SER A 49 6.85 -9.08 8.37
C SER A 49 6.53 -9.40 6.91
N TRP A 50 6.97 -10.57 6.43
CA TRP A 50 7.00 -10.90 5.00
C TRP A 50 5.61 -10.97 4.34
N SER A 51 4.58 -11.42 5.06
CA SER A 51 3.20 -11.51 4.54
C SER A 51 2.63 -10.11 4.28
N GLU A 52 2.83 -9.22 5.24
CA GLU A 52 2.41 -7.83 5.19
C GLU A 52 3.25 -7.06 4.17
N HIS A 53 4.56 -7.33 4.11
CA HIS A 53 5.46 -6.73 3.13
C HIS A 53 5.02 -7.05 1.69
N ALA A 54 4.67 -8.31 1.41
CA ALA A 54 4.13 -8.70 0.10
C ALA A 54 2.83 -7.94 -0.22
N THR A 55 1.95 -7.76 0.77
CA THR A 55 0.73 -6.95 0.60
C THR A 55 1.03 -5.48 0.33
N ALA A 56 1.97 -4.88 1.06
CA ALA A 56 2.40 -3.50 0.89
C ALA A 56 3.01 -3.26 -0.50
N LEU A 57 3.81 -4.20 -1.02
CA LEU A 57 4.33 -4.13 -2.38
C LEU A 57 3.21 -4.16 -3.43
N ARG A 58 2.17 -4.98 -3.23
CA ARG A 58 1.02 -5.02 -4.15
C ARG A 58 0.25 -3.70 -4.14
N ILE A 59 0.07 -3.08 -2.97
CA ILE A 59 -0.51 -1.73 -2.86
C ILE A 59 0.37 -0.72 -3.60
N LEU A 60 1.68 -0.74 -3.37
CA LEU A 60 2.62 0.16 -4.02
C LEU A 60 2.54 0.06 -5.54
N SER A 61 2.55 -1.14 -6.10
CA SER A 61 2.42 -1.33 -7.56
C SER A 61 1.12 -0.77 -8.13
N LEU A 62 0.01 -0.86 -7.38
CA LEU A 62 -1.25 -0.25 -7.79
C LEU A 62 -1.19 1.27 -7.76
N ILE A 63 -0.60 1.85 -6.70
CA ILE A 63 -0.37 3.30 -6.58
C ILE A 63 0.50 3.82 -7.72
N GLU A 64 1.59 3.13 -8.05
CA GLU A 64 2.47 3.50 -9.17
C GLU A 64 1.75 3.45 -10.52
N ARG A 65 0.84 2.47 -10.69
CA ARG A 65 -0.01 2.39 -11.88
C ARG A 65 -0.99 3.57 -11.94
N MET A 66 -1.67 3.89 -10.86
CA MET A 66 -2.60 5.02 -10.79
C MET A 66 -1.89 6.35 -11.08
N ALA A 67 -0.73 6.59 -10.47
CA ALA A 67 0.07 7.79 -10.72
C ALA A 67 0.46 7.93 -12.19
N ARG A 68 0.85 6.82 -12.83
CA ARG A 68 1.17 6.79 -14.26
C ARG A 68 -0.05 7.10 -15.13
N ASP A 69 -1.22 6.57 -14.78
CA ASP A 69 -2.46 6.76 -15.53
C ASP A 69 -2.97 8.21 -15.44
N GLU A 70 -2.67 8.93 -14.34
CA GLU A 70 -2.95 10.36 -14.20
C GLU A 70 -1.94 11.29 -14.91
N GLY A 71 -0.86 10.75 -15.47
CA GLY A 71 0.15 11.51 -16.21
C GLY A 71 1.10 12.34 -15.35
N VAL A 72 1.30 11.95 -14.08
CA VAL A 72 2.19 12.62 -13.12
C VAL A 72 3.51 11.89 -12.93
#